data_AF-U7QRZ4-F1
#
_entry.id   AF-U7QRZ4-F1
#
_cell.length_a   1.000
_cell.length_b   1.000
_cell.length_c   1.000
_cell.angle_alpha   90.00
_cell.angle_beta   90.00
_cell.angle_gamma   90.00
#
_symmetry.space_group_name_H-M   'P 1'
#
loop_
_entity.id
_entity.type
_entity.pdbx_description
1 polymer ?
#
loop_
_entity_poly.entity_id
_entity_poly.type
_entity_poly.pdbx_seq_one_letter_code
_entity_poly.pdbx_strand_id
1 'polypeptide(L)' 'MRGHQLILTLNPDCFANQGEMYQFSLVVTRLLTVFISMGAFLMMKVIDGQTGEVLWDFQEMMFGLRPYI' A
#
# COMPACT_ATOMS: atom_id res chain seq x y z
N MET A 1 -12.75 -2.33 -15.21
CA MET A 1 -11.77 -1.54 -14.44
C MET A 1 -10.51 -2.38 -14.26
N ARG A 2 -9.32 -1.78 -14.31
CA ARG A 2 -8.04 -2.50 -14.10
C ARG A 2 -7.57 -2.28 -12.67
N GLY A 3 -7.32 -3.36 -11.94
CA GLY A 3 -6.88 -3.32 -10.55
C GLY A 3 -5.47 -3.85 -10.39
N HIS A 4 -4.68 -3.22 -9.53
CA HIS A 4 -3.36 -3.67 -9.11
C HIS A 4 -3.39 -3.99 -7.63
N GLN A 5 -2.76 -5.10 -7.26
CA GLN A 5 -2.53 -5.43 -5.86
C GLN A 5 -1.07 -5.16 -5.52
N LEU A 6 -0.85 -4.33 -4.50
CA LEU A 6 0.45 -4.14 -3.89
C LEU A 6 0.55 -4.98 -2.62
N ILE A 7 1.61 -5.76 -2.51
CA ILE A 7 1.97 -6.45 -1.28
C ILE A 7 3.22 -5.77 -0.73
N LEU A 8 3.08 -5.14 0.43
CA LEU A 8 4.15 -4.45 1.12
C LEU A 8 4.61 -5.30 2.31
N THR A 9 5.78 -5.91 2.19
CA THR A 9 6.40 -6.63 3.30
C THR A 9 7.31 -5.70 4.07
N LEU A 10 7.05 -5.50 5.35
CA LEU A 10 7.79 -4.56 6.21
C LEU A 10 8.45 -5.32 7.35
N ASN A 11 9.74 -5.04 7.59
CA ASN A 11 10.41 -5.54 8.79
C ASN A 11 10.04 -4.64 9.98
N PRO A 12 9.38 -5.15 11.03
CA PRO A 12 9.02 -4.36 12.21
C PRO A 12 10.24 -3.80 12.96
N ASP A 13 11.43 -4.41 12.86
CA ASP A 13 12.66 -3.89 13.50
C ASP A 13 13.10 -2.53 12.95
N CYS A 14 12.60 -2.13 11.78
CA CYS A 14 12.91 -0.84 11.16
C CYS A 14 12.03 0.30 11.69
N PHE A 15 11.07 0.03 12.56
CA PHE A 15 10.10 1.00 13.07
C PHE A 15 10.12 1.03 14.60
N ALA A 16 9.85 2.19 15.18
CA ALA A 16 9.79 2.33 16.64
C ALA A 16 8.56 1.60 17.23
N ASN A 17 7.48 1.47 16.45
CA ASN A 17 6.26 0.77 16.84
C ASN A 17 5.35 0.49 15.62
N GLN A 18 4.30 -0.31 15.83
CA GLN A 18 3.31 -0.63 14.80
C GLN A 18 2.56 0.60 14.26
N GLY A 19 2.38 1.65 15.08
CA GLY A 19 1.73 2.89 14.64
C GLY A 19 2.54 3.62 13.57
N GLU A 20 3.85 3.74 13.75
CA GLU A 20 4.75 4.32 12.76
C GLU A 20 4.77 3.49 11.47
N MET A 21 4.84 2.17 11.60
CA MET A 21 4.79 1.25 10.46
C MET A 21 3.46 1.33 9.69
N TYR A 22 2.34 1.51 10.40
CA TYR A 22 1.03 1.75 9.80
C TYR A 22 0.99 3.08 9.03
N GLN A 23 1.50 4.16 9.62
CA GLN A 23 1.59 5.46 8.95
C GLN A 23 2.46 5.41 7.70
N PHE A 24 3.62 4.74 7.77
CA PHE A 24 4.46 4.51 6.60
C PHE A 24 3.69 3.80 5.48
N SER A 25 2.96 2.73 5.83
CA SER A 25 2.13 1.98 4.89
C SER A 25 1.11 2.89 4.20
N LEU A 26 0.39 3.72 4.94
CA LEU A 26 -0.57 4.69 4.40
C LEU A 26 0.06 5.71 3.44
N VAL A 27 1.24 6.23 3.79
CA VAL A 27 1.97 7.19 2.94
C VAL A 27 2.38 6.53 1.64
N VAL A 28 2.91 5.31 1.69
CA VAL A 28 3.28 4.53 0.50
C VAL A 28 2.08 4.28 -0.40
N THR A 29 0.92 3.88 0.16
CA THR A 29 -0.28 3.65 -0.64
C THR A 29 -0.71 4.92 -1.37
N ARG A 30 -0.79 6.04 -0.65
CA ARG A 30 -1.21 7.33 -1.20
C ARG A 30 -0.24 7.81 -2.27
N LEU A 31 1.06 7.68 -2.05
CA LEU A 31 2.10 8.07 -3.01
C LEU A 31 1.99 7.25 -4.30
N LEU A 32 1.71 5.95 -4.22
CA LEU A 32 1.58 5.09 -5.38
C LEU A 32 0.37 5.42 -6.27
N THR A 33 -0.69 6.00 -5.71
CA THR A 33 -1.82 6.48 -6.52
C THR A 33 -1.40 7.50 -7.58
N VAL A 34 -0.35 8.30 -7.30
CA VAL A 34 0.21 9.29 -8.23
C VAL A 34 0.87 8.63 -9.45
N PHE A 35 1.32 7.39 -9.33
CA PHE A 35 1.99 6.67 -10.42
C PHE A 35 1.04 5.82 -11.28
N ILE A 36 -0.17 5.57 -10.79
CA ILE A 36 -1.17 4.74 -11.46
C ILE A 36 -2.04 5.62 -12.37
N SER A 37 -2.29 5.14 -13.59
CA SER A 37 -3.14 5.81 -14.57
C SER A 37 -4.58 5.98 -14.06
N MET A 38 -5.18 7.13 -14.34
CA MET A 38 -6.60 7.40 -14.07
C MET A 38 -7.48 6.28 -14.66
N GLY A 39 -8.37 5.67 -13.87
CA GLY A 39 -9.21 4.54 -14.32
C GLY A 39 -8.61 3.15 -14.05
N ALA A 40 -7.41 3.08 -13.49
CA ALA A 40 -6.92 1.94 -12.72
C ALA A 40 -6.97 2.25 -11.22
N PHE A 41 -6.95 1.21 -10.38
CA PHE A 41 -6.95 1.34 -8.92
C PHE A 41 -5.92 0.42 -8.26
N LEU A 42 -5.49 0.79 -7.06
CA LEU A 42 -4.61 0.01 -6.20
C LEU A 42 -5.40 -0.53 -5.01
N MET A 43 -5.13 -1.78 -4.64
CA MET A 43 -5.42 -2.34 -3.32
C MET A 43 -4.09 -2.70 -2.67
N MET A 44 -3.96 -2.53 -1.35
CA MET A 44 -2.71 -2.79 -0.65
C MET A 44 -2.89 -3.78 0.48
N LYS A 45 -1.97 -4.73 0.57
CA LYS A 45 -1.84 -5.64 1.70
C LYS A 45 -0.47 -5.46 2.33
N VAL A 46 -0.42 -5.30 3.64
CA VAL A 46 0.82 -5.20 4.41
C VAL A 46 1.07 -6.49 5.15
N ILE A 47 2.27 -7.00 5.01
CA ILE A 47 2.71 -8.26 5.62
C ILE A 47 3.86 -7.97 6.57
N ASP A 48 3.83 -8.60 7.73
CA ASP A 48 4.95 -8.63 8.65
C ASP A 48 6.11 -9.43 8.04
N GLY A 49 7.28 -8.82 7.90
CA GLY A 49 8.45 -9.42 7.27
C GLY A 49 9.10 -10.53 8.07
N GLN A 50 8.81 -10.66 9.37
CA GLN A 50 9.34 -11.69 10.24
C GLN A 50 8.38 -12.88 10.35
N THR A 51 7.09 -12.62 10.57
CA THR A 51 6.09 -13.68 10.78
C THR A 51 5.39 -14.12 9.49
N GLY A 52 5.41 -13.28 8.46
CA GLY A 52 4.64 -13.50 7.23
C GLY A 52 3.14 -13.27 7.40
N GLU A 53 2.70 -12.79 8.57
CA GLU A 53 1.29 -12.54 8.85
C GLU A 53 0.79 -11.27 8.15
N VAL A 54 -0.48 -11.28 7.76
CA VAL A 54 -1.12 -10.10 7.20
C VAL A 54 -1.48 -9.16 8.35
N LEU A 55 -0.85 -7.99 8.38
CA LEU A 55 -1.10 -6.98 9.40
C LEU A 55 -2.28 -6.10 9.03
N TRP A 56 -2.31 -5.60 7.79
CA TRP A 56 -3.35 -4.69 7.32
C TRP A 56 -3.73 -5.02 5.87
N ASP A 57 -5.02 -5.04 5.59
CA ASP A 57 -5.57 -5.24 4.25
C ASP A 57 -6.43 -4.02 3.87
N PHE A 58 -5.85 -3.12 3.06
CA PHE A 58 -6.50 -1.93 2.54
C PHE A 58 -7.27 -2.29 1.27
N GLN A 59 -8.52 -2.70 1.46
CA GLN A 59 -9.42 -3.11 0.39
C GLN A 59 -10.12 -1.91 -0.29
N GLU A 60 -9.96 -0.70 0.25
CA GLU A 60 -10.47 0.51 -0.39
C GLU A 60 -9.74 0.73 -1.72
N MET A 61 -10.51 0.87 -2.81
CA MET A 61 -9.96 1.12 -4.13
C MET A 61 -9.36 2.52 -4.20
N MET A 62 -8.05 2.61 -4.17
CA MET A 62 -7.34 3.87 -4.38
C MET A 62 -7.13 4.11 -5.87
N PHE A 63 -7.91 5.02 -6.45
CA PHE A 63 -7.83 5.34 -7.88
C PHE A 63 -6.53 6.06 -8.24
N GLY A 64 -5.98 5.70 -9.39
CA GLY A 64 -4.82 6.36 -9.96
C GLY A 64 -5.11 7.82 -10.31
N LEU A 65 -4.12 8.69 -10.09
CA LEU A 65 -4.20 10.13 -10.33
C LEU A 65 -3.42 10.55 -11.59
N ARG A 66 -2.64 9.64 -12.20
CA ARG A 66 -1.81 9.98 -13.35
C ARG A 66 -2.67 10.11 -14.62
N PRO A 67 -2.63 11.25 -15.33
CA PRO A 67 -3.29 11.36 -16.62
C PRO A 67 -2.73 10.36 -17.64
N TYR A 68 -3.59 9.90 -18.55
CA TYR A 68 -3.12 9.26 -19.77
C TYR A 68 -2.31 10.29 -20.56
N ILE A 69 -1.04 9.97 -20.84
CA ILE A 69 -0.17 10.76 -21.72
C ILE A 69 -0.31 10.16 -23.12
#